data_AF-A0A1W0CCP9-F1
#
_entry.id   AF-A0A1W0CCP9-F1
#
_cell.length_a   1.000
_cell.length_b   1.000
_cell.length_c   1.000
_cell.angle_alpha   90.00
_cell.angle_beta   90.00
_cell.angle_gamma   90.00
#
_symmetry.space_group_name_H-M   'P 1'
#
loop_
_entity.id
_entity.type
_entity.pdbx_description
1 polymer ?
#
loop_
_entity_poly.entity_id
_entity_poly.type
_entity_poly.pdbx_seq_one_letter_code
_entity_poly.pdbx_strand_id
1 'polypeptide(L)' 'MRAQRDERLRVTEWFVQRHRDEVEMSLPTTMNSDQFKQLQMYRQALRDVPEQKEFPTQIEWPAAPT' A
#
# COMPACT_ATOMS: atom_id res chain seq x y z
N MET A 1 -15.37 -5.52 -4.37
CA MET A 1 -14.04 -5.20 -4.93
C MET A 1 -13.58 -3.78 -4.62
N ARG A 2 -14.21 -2.72 -5.15
CA ARG A 2 -13.78 -1.33 -4.89
C ARG A 2 -13.65 -1.02 -3.40
N ALA A 3 -14.70 -1.29 -2.62
CA ALA A 3 -14.67 -1.11 -1.16
C ALA A 3 -13.54 -1.89 -0.45
N GLN A 4 -13.19 -3.09 -0.93
CA GLN A 4 -12.12 -3.92 -0.37
C GLN A 4 -10.71 -3.43 -0.74
N ARG A 5 -10.54 -2.89 -1.96
CA ARG A 5 -9.33 -2.20 -2.37
C ARG A 5 -9.17 -0.90 -1.58
N ASP A 6 -10.25 -0.13 -1.51
CA ASP A 6 -10.28 1.18 -0.85
C ASP A 6 -10.02 1.03 0.66
N GLU A 7 -10.56 -0.01 1.31
CA GLU A 7 -10.26 -0.28 2.73
C GLU A 7 -8.78 -0.65 2.93
N ARG A 8 -8.19 -1.51 2.08
CA ARG A 8 -6.76 -1.85 2.19
C ARG A 8 -5.86 -0.64 1.95
N LEU A 9 -6.23 0.24 1.03
CA LEU A 9 -5.54 1.52 0.82
C LEU A 9 -5.74 2.45 2.03
N ARG A 10 -6.94 2.50 2.62
CA ARG A 10 -7.22 3.34 3.80
C ARG A 10 -6.41 2.90 5.01
N VAL A 11 -6.36 1.61 5.30
CA VAL A 11 -5.60 1.04 6.42
C VAL A 11 -4.09 1.31 6.27
N THR A 12 -3.59 1.37 5.04
CA THR A 12 -2.17 1.64 4.77
C THR A 12 -1.84 3.13 4.57
N GLU A 13 -2.85 4.02 4.54
CA GLU A 13 -2.68 5.45 4.26
C GLU A 13 -1.89 6.15 5.35
N TRP A 14 -2.21 5.88 6.62
CA TRP A 14 -1.58 6.55 7.76
C TRP A 14 -0.08 6.24 7.86
N PHE A 15 0.33 5.02 7.50
CA PHE A 15 1.74 4.62 7.45
C PHE A 15 2.49 5.45 6.40
N VAL A 16 1.86 5.69 5.24
CA VAL A 16 2.46 6.48 4.17
C VAL A 16 2.56 7.95 4.54
N GLN A 17 1.48 8.52 5.10
CA GLN A 17 1.49 9.90 5.56
C GLN A 17 2.56 10.11 6.64
N ARG A 18 2.55 9.27 7.69
CA ARG A 18 3.53 9.35 8.78
C ARG A 18 4.97 9.30 8.27
N HIS A 19 5.29 8.35 7.38
CA HIS A 19 6.65 8.24 6.86
C HIS A 19 7.07 9.48 6.06
N ARG A 20 6.15 10.07 5.28
CA ARG A 20 6.40 11.32 4.57
C ARG A 20 6.64 12.48 5.53
N ASP A 21 5.81 12.60 6.56
CA ASP A 21 5.95 13.65 7.58
C ASP A 21 7.29 13.51 8.32
N GLU A 22 7.67 12.29 8.70
CA GLU A 22 8.97 12.01 9.33
C GLU A 22 10.15 12.41 8.44
N VAL A 23 10.08 12.09 7.13
CA VAL A 23 11.12 12.48 6.15
C VAL A 23 11.16 14.00 5.95
N GLU A 24 10.01 14.65 5.81
CA GLU A 24 9.91 16.10 5.59
C GLU A 24 10.41 16.89 6.81
N MET A 25 10.13 16.39 8.02
CA MET A 25 10.63 16.95 9.28
C MET A 25 12.08 16.56 9.59
N SER A 26 12.75 15.78 8.72
CA SER A 26 14.08 15.22 8.96
C SER A 26 14.20 14.45 10.29
N LEU A 27 13.11 13.78 10.69
CA LEU A 27 13.04 12.95 11.88
C LEU A 27 13.50 11.51 11.56
N PRO A 28 13.94 10.75 12.58
CA PRO A 28 14.15 9.31 12.39
C PRO A 28 12.82 8.65 12.01
N THR A 29 12.84 7.89 10.92
CA THR A 29 11.64 7.22 10.42
C THR A 29 11.30 6.00 11.27
N THR A 30 10.01 5.81 11.57
CA THR A 30 9.54 4.63 12.34
C THR A 30 9.68 3.34 11.52
N MET A 31 9.57 3.45 10.20
CA MET A 31 9.84 2.37 9.24
C MET A 31 11.13 2.64 8.47
N ASN A 32 11.90 1.60 8.19
CA ASN A 32 13.06 1.74 7.32
C ASN A 32 12.63 1.92 5.84
N SER A 33 13.56 2.38 5.00
CA SER A 33 13.30 2.66 3.59
C SER A 33 12.82 1.44 2.80
N ASP A 34 13.27 0.22 3.16
CA ASP A 34 12.87 -1.01 2.48
C ASP A 34 11.42 -1.40 2.82
N GLN A 35 11.02 -1.29 4.09
CA GLN A 35 9.65 -1.49 4.55
C GLN A 35 8.71 -0.49 3.88
N PHE A 36 9.11 0.77 3.81
CA PHE A 36 8.33 1.79 3.13
C PHE A 36 8.20 1.51 1.63
N LYS A 37 9.27 1.05 0.97
CA LYS A 37 9.25 0.64 -0.44
C LYS A 37 8.30 -0.55 -0.67
N GLN A 38 8.35 -1.56 0.19
CA GLN A 38 7.42 -2.70 0.14
C GLN A 38 5.97 -2.25 0.30
N LEU A 39 5.70 -1.32 1.22
CA LEU A 39 4.37 -0.74 1.40
C LEU A 39 3.90 0.02 0.16
N GLN A 40 4.77 0.81 -0.48
CA GLN A 40 4.43 1.49 -1.74
C GLN A 40 4.14 0.50 -2.87
N MET A 41 4.95 -0.56 -3.00
CA MET A 41 4.72 -1.63 -3.99
C MET A 41 3.40 -2.36 -3.73
N TYR A 42 3.09 -2.68 -2.48
CA TYR A 42 1.82 -3.27 -2.08
C TYR A 42 0.63 -2.40 -2.48
N ARG A 43 0.71 -1.09 -2.18
CA ARG A 43 -0.34 -0.13 -2.53
C ARG A 43 -0.49 0.05 -4.05
N GLN A 44 0.61 -0.03 -4.80
CA GLN A 44 0.55 -0.02 -6.26
C GLN A 44 -0.13 -1.29 -6.79
N ALA A 45 0.28 -2.47 -6.32
CA ALA A 45 -0.34 -3.73 -6.71
C ALA A 45 -1.86 -3.76 -6.41
N LEU A 46 -2.32 -3.13 -5.32
CA LEU A 46 -3.75 -2.96 -5.04
C LEU A 46 -4.48 -2.10 -6.08
N ARG A 47 -3.81 -1.08 -6.63
CA ARG A 47 -4.37 -0.22 -7.69
C ARG A 47 -4.42 -0.94 -9.03
N ASP A 48 -3.49 -1.85 -9.28
CA ASP A 48 -3.37 -2.63 -10.51
C ASP A 48 -4.29 -3.87 -10.52
N VAL A 49 -4.97 -4.19 -9.41
CA VAL A 49 -5.98 -5.28 -9.34
C VAL A 49 -7.03 -5.26 -10.46
N PRO A 50 -7.63 -4.11 -10.86
CA PRO A 50 -8.57 -4.05 -11.98
C PRO A 50 -7.95 -4.39 -13.34
N GLU A 51 -6.62 -4.33 -13.47
CA GLU A 51 -5.89 -4.64 -14.70
C GLU A 51 -5.53 -6.14 -14.81
N GLN A 52 -5.83 -6.93 -13.77
CA GLN A 52 -5.62 -8.38 -13.80
C GLN A 52 -6.48 -9.04 -14.89
N LYS A 53 -5.88 -9.98 -15.62
CA LYS A 53 -6.52 -10.68 -16.75
C LYS A 53 -7.81 -11.43 -16.35
N GLU A 54 -7.88 -11.91 -15.11
CA GLU A 54 -9.02 -12.68 -14.61
C GLU A 54 -10.06 -11.82 -13.89
N PHE A 55 -9.86 -10.50 -13.86
CA PHE A 55 -10.81 -9.56 -13.29
C PHE A 55 -12.12 -9.51 -14.11
N PRO A 56 -13.31 -9.44 -13.48
CA PRO A 56 -13.62 -9.47 -12.04
C PRO A 56 -13.90 -10.89 -11.49
N THR A 57 -13.71 -11.94 -12.29
CA THR A 57 -14.13 -13.31 -11.99
C THR A 57 -13.26 -13.98 -10.93
N GLN A 58 -11.95 -13.73 -10.97
CA GLN A 58 -10.97 -14.16 -9.96
C GLN A 58 -10.06 -12.98 -9.63
N ILE A 59 -9.95 -12.66 -8.33
CA ILE A 59 -9.19 -11.50 -7.84
C ILE A 59 -8.07 -12.00 -6.96
N GLU A 60 -6.82 -11.80 -7.38
CA GLU A 60 -5.65 -12.05 -6.55
C GLU A 60 -5.30 -10.78 -5.77
N TRP A 61 -5.47 -10.84 -4.45
CA TRP A 61 -5.09 -9.74 -3.57
C TRP A 61 -3.61 -9.86 -3.21
N PRO A 62 -2.80 -8.80 -3.36
CA PRO A 62 -1.42 -8.83 -2.90
C PRO A 62 -1.35 -9.08 -1.39
N ALA A 63 -0.28 -9.71 -0.93
CA ALA A 63 0.00 -9.91 0.49
C ALA A 63 0.50 -8.60 1.12
N ALA A 64 -0.03 -8.25 2.30
CA ALA A 64 0.45 -7.10 3.04
C ALA A 64 1.91 -7.35 3.50
N PRO A 65 2.80 -6.36 3.40
CA PRO A 65 4.15 -6.47 3.94
C PRO A 65 4.10 -6.58 5.48
N THR A 66 5.02 -7.37 6.05
CA THR A 66 5.18 -7.60 7.49
C THR A 66 6.21 -6.69 8.11
#